data_AF-A0A484QZA7-F1
#
_entry.id   AF-A0A484QZA7-F1
#
_cell.length_a   1.000
_cell.length_b   1.000
_cell.length_c   1.000
_cell.angle_alpha   90.00
_cell.angle_beta   90.00
_cell.angle_gamma   90.00
#
_symmetry.space_group_name_H-M   'P 1'
#
loop_
_entity.id
_entity.type
_entity.pdbx_description
1 polymer ?
#
loop_
_entity_poly.entity_id
_entity_poly.type
_entity_poly.pdbx_seq_one_letter_code
_entity_poly.pdbx_strand_id
1 'polypeptide(L)'
;MALINLNLLGNQTTRVPQDQPVANGDTLSVNLSGTNTLIIDGVDVDLAGTVSAAVGGDTTIEATNGANVNVTSFAGVGAANSLTYRIGENASLGYGGGTLSVGLLNNTNIEFASGGTGTLSFVAPTANLDLSARPTITGLTAGDKLNVSQGNLIGDPTPASSVSYENGVLTVYRAGPLGTQLPIASFNAPDLPTDGSFSLDADGNVVYACFLRGTLIATPDGETAVEDLREGDRVRTASGGVATVKWVGYRKLHRNRIPAKDALRAYPVRIAKDALADGRPVRDLTVSPGHHLYFDGRLVPAMALINGLTIVQDRERVSFEYFHVELDRFDILLADGVPAESYVDTGNRQMFQNADTVALRPDFGPAAGRPQIEGLTIERSGRYVETLRNQLLVRAQVLTGVRRVAEPDLRLEIAGQRIEPSRVDPASGLYAFDIPATAAGQDVYLVSRSAIVRETSVHVRMDRRRVGVGLASLALLRGEQRQPIDLMDPRLQGFNDPQDAHGTPMRWTMGRSLIPAALLAGEGAATLELRVLRTYSYWETADDATVLAA
;
A
#
# COMPACT_ATOMS: atom_id res chain seq x y z
N MET A 1 10.73 8.75 -27.37
CA MET A 1 9.41 9.32 -27.68
C MET A 1 9.25 9.40 -29.18
N ALA A 2 8.80 8.31 -29.78
CA ALA A 2 8.31 8.27 -31.14
C ALA A 2 6.78 8.48 -31.12
N LEU A 3 6.25 9.02 -32.21
CA LEU A 3 4.81 9.04 -32.48
C LEU A 3 4.46 7.82 -33.32
N ILE A 4 3.60 6.94 -32.80
CA ILE A 4 3.20 5.68 -33.44
C ILE A 4 1.73 5.78 -33.81
N ASN A 5 1.41 5.66 -35.10
CA ASN A 5 0.04 5.74 -35.58
C ASN A 5 -0.57 4.35 -35.72
N LEU A 6 -1.71 4.11 -35.08
CA LEU A 6 -2.45 2.85 -35.10
C LEU A 6 -3.84 3.09 -35.69
N ASN A 7 -4.16 2.44 -36.80
CA ASN A 7 -5.49 2.47 -37.41
C ASN A 7 -6.20 1.15 -37.13
N LEU A 8 -7.05 1.13 -36.10
CA LEU A 8 -7.82 -0.05 -35.71
C LEU A 8 -9.24 0.07 -36.28
N LEU A 9 -9.51 -0.71 -37.33
CA LEU A 9 -10.73 -0.66 -38.11
C LEU A 9 -11.48 -2.00 -38.04
N GLY A 10 -12.79 -1.95 -37.80
CA GLY A 10 -13.65 -3.14 -37.79
C GLY A 10 -13.69 -3.80 -36.41
N ASN A 11 -13.35 -5.09 -36.33
CA ASN A 11 -13.27 -5.84 -35.07
C ASN A 11 -11.88 -6.42 -34.88
N GLN A 12 -11.03 -5.74 -34.09
CA GLN A 12 -9.62 -6.10 -33.95
C GLN A 12 -9.15 -6.04 -32.49
N THR A 13 -8.25 -6.97 -32.13
CA THR A 13 -7.44 -6.88 -30.91
C THR A 13 -6.01 -6.63 -31.31
N THR A 14 -5.36 -5.66 -30.70
CA THR A 14 -3.95 -5.32 -30.92
C THR A 14 -3.26 -5.19 -29.58
N ARG A 15 -2.13 -5.87 -29.41
CA ARG A 15 -1.31 -5.78 -28.21
C ARG A 15 0.01 -5.10 -28.51
N VAL A 16 0.34 -4.07 -27.75
CA VAL A 16 1.65 -3.41 -27.81
C VAL A 16 2.43 -3.70 -26.53
N PRO A 17 3.75 -3.98 -26.61
CA PRO A 17 4.60 -3.91 -27.79
C PRO A 17 4.65 -5.17 -28.69
N GLN A 18 3.85 -6.20 -28.42
CA GLN A 18 3.93 -7.49 -29.12
C GLN A 18 3.69 -7.37 -30.64
N ASP A 19 2.63 -6.66 -31.04
CA ASP A 19 2.18 -6.56 -32.43
C ASP A 19 2.75 -5.32 -33.13
N GLN A 20 3.21 -4.32 -32.37
CA GLN A 20 3.80 -3.08 -32.86
C GLN A 20 4.92 -2.62 -31.92
N PRO A 21 6.09 -2.21 -32.44
CA PRO A 21 7.23 -1.83 -31.61
C PRO A 21 6.96 -0.49 -30.90
N VAL A 22 6.51 -0.57 -29.65
CA VAL A 22 6.22 0.57 -28.77
C VAL A 22 7.17 0.52 -27.58
N ALA A 23 7.80 1.64 -27.23
CA ALA A 23 8.70 1.75 -26.08
C ALA A 23 8.17 2.74 -25.03
N ASN A 24 8.76 2.71 -23.83
CA ASN A 24 8.40 3.63 -22.76
C ASN A 24 8.61 5.10 -23.17
N GLY A 25 7.59 5.92 -22.90
CA GLY A 25 7.53 7.33 -23.26
C GLY A 25 7.11 7.59 -24.72
N ASP A 26 6.71 6.57 -25.48
CA ASP A 26 6.16 6.80 -26.81
C ASP A 26 4.72 7.33 -26.75
N THR A 27 4.33 8.05 -27.80
CA THR A 27 2.95 8.53 -27.97
C THR A 27 2.25 7.67 -29.00
N LEU A 28 1.16 7.03 -28.60
CA LEU A 28 0.26 6.29 -29.49
C LEU A 28 -0.83 7.23 -30.00
N SER A 29 -0.90 7.40 -31.32
CA SER A 29 -1.97 8.09 -32.04
C SER A 29 -2.91 7.06 -32.64
N VAL A 30 -4.05 6.82 -31.99
CA VAL A 30 -5.01 5.76 -32.37
C VAL A 30 -6.22 6.33 -33.10
N ASN A 31 -6.50 5.79 -34.29
CA ASN A 31 -7.76 5.98 -34.98
C ASN A 31 -8.60 4.70 -34.81
N LEU A 32 -9.71 4.83 -34.10
CA LEU A 32 -10.56 3.72 -33.70
C LEU A 32 -11.88 3.82 -34.45
N SER A 33 -12.26 2.74 -35.15
CA SER A 33 -13.55 2.62 -35.84
C SER A 33 -14.06 1.19 -35.72
N GLY A 34 -15.29 1.00 -35.23
CA GLY A 34 -15.85 -0.32 -34.89
C GLY A 34 -15.53 -0.78 -33.46
N THR A 35 -15.53 -2.09 -33.22
CA THR A 35 -15.33 -2.70 -31.89
C THR A 35 -13.88 -3.13 -31.76
N ASN A 36 -13.06 -2.41 -31.00
CA ASN A 36 -11.61 -2.67 -30.95
C ASN A 36 -11.13 -2.92 -29.53
N THR A 37 -10.07 -3.72 -29.37
CA THR A 37 -9.35 -3.89 -28.09
C THR A 37 -7.88 -3.57 -28.29
N LEU A 38 -7.38 -2.51 -27.64
CA LEU A 38 -5.96 -2.19 -27.59
C LEU A 38 -5.40 -2.58 -26.21
N ILE A 39 -4.49 -3.54 -26.18
CA ILE A 39 -3.81 -3.98 -24.95
C ILE A 39 -2.43 -3.35 -24.92
N ILE A 40 -2.13 -2.61 -23.86
CA ILE A 40 -0.85 -2.00 -23.58
C ILE A 40 -0.22 -2.80 -22.44
N ASP A 41 0.87 -3.50 -22.74
CA ASP A 41 1.42 -4.57 -21.92
C ASP A 41 2.83 -4.19 -21.43
N GLY A 42 2.93 -3.84 -20.15
CA GLY A 42 4.20 -3.54 -19.47
C GLY A 42 4.98 -2.31 -19.96
N VAL A 43 4.34 -1.40 -20.70
CA VAL A 43 4.97 -0.18 -21.23
C VAL A 43 4.25 1.10 -20.81
N ASP A 44 5.02 2.19 -20.73
CA ASP A 44 4.55 3.53 -20.37
C ASP A 44 4.28 4.34 -21.64
N VAL A 45 3.05 4.79 -21.86
CA VAL A 45 2.69 5.50 -23.10
C VAL A 45 1.76 6.67 -22.85
N ASP A 46 1.92 7.69 -23.69
CA ASP A 46 0.90 8.73 -23.86
C ASP A 46 -0.04 8.30 -24.99
N LEU A 47 -1.35 8.39 -24.77
CA LEU A 47 -2.36 7.94 -25.69
C LEU A 47 -3.21 9.12 -26.16
N ALA A 48 -3.14 9.39 -27.46
CA ALA A 48 -3.95 10.34 -28.17
C ALA A 48 -4.76 9.64 -29.26
N GLY A 49 -5.96 10.10 -29.58
CA GLY A 49 -6.72 9.42 -30.62
C GLY A 49 -7.99 10.10 -31.11
N THR A 50 -8.55 9.51 -32.15
CA THR A 50 -9.87 9.82 -32.65
C THR A 50 -10.73 8.56 -32.66
N VAL A 51 -11.95 8.65 -32.13
CA VAL A 51 -12.97 7.62 -32.26
C VAL A 51 -13.92 8.07 -33.36
N SER A 52 -13.93 7.32 -34.46
CA SER A 52 -14.84 7.55 -35.58
C SER A 52 -16.18 6.88 -35.27
N ALA A 53 -17.30 7.59 -35.46
CA ALA A 53 -18.63 7.06 -35.19
C ALA A 53 -18.99 5.88 -36.12
N ALA A 54 -18.71 4.66 -35.67
CA ALA A 54 -19.42 3.47 -36.11
C ALA A 54 -20.53 3.22 -35.08
N VAL A 55 -21.80 3.26 -35.51
CA VAL A 55 -22.96 3.04 -34.62
C VAL A 55 -22.77 1.73 -33.85
N GLY A 56 -22.65 1.79 -32.51
CA GLY A 56 -22.52 0.62 -31.65
C GLY A 56 -21.11 0.03 -31.51
N GLY A 57 -20.04 0.77 -31.83
CA GLY A 57 -18.67 0.34 -31.60
C GLY A 57 -18.24 0.48 -30.14
N ASP A 58 -18.05 -0.64 -29.44
CA ASP A 58 -17.42 -0.68 -28.11
C ASP A 58 -15.90 -0.79 -28.26
N THR A 59 -15.15 0.20 -27.78
CA THR A 59 -13.69 0.12 -27.77
C THR A 59 -13.16 -0.06 -26.36
N THR A 60 -12.29 -1.06 -26.18
CA THR A 60 -11.55 -1.29 -24.92
C THR A 60 -10.08 -0.93 -25.09
N ILE A 61 -9.55 -0.13 -24.17
CA ILE A 61 -8.12 0.09 -24.00
C ILE A 61 -7.73 -0.52 -22.67
N GLU A 62 -6.86 -1.51 -22.68
CA GLU A 62 -6.43 -2.24 -21.50
C GLU A 62 -4.96 -1.93 -21.18
N ALA A 63 -4.69 -1.50 -19.96
CA ALA A 63 -3.34 -1.46 -19.41
C ALA A 63 -3.11 -2.72 -18.57
N THR A 64 -2.02 -3.46 -18.79
CA THR A 64 -1.72 -4.71 -18.06
C THR A 64 -0.24 -4.88 -17.76
N ASN A 65 0.09 -5.81 -16.86
CA ASN A 65 1.46 -6.14 -16.43
C ASN A 65 2.32 -4.92 -16.06
N GLY A 66 1.73 -3.96 -15.32
CA GLY A 66 2.47 -2.76 -14.90
C GLY A 66 2.53 -1.60 -15.90
N ALA A 67 1.82 -1.68 -17.04
CA ALA A 67 1.75 -0.58 -18.00
C ALA A 67 1.17 0.70 -17.38
N ASN A 68 1.73 1.86 -17.75
CA ASN A 68 1.21 3.17 -17.37
C ASN A 68 0.71 3.92 -18.61
N VAL A 69 -0.60 4.21 -18.66
CA VAL A 69 -1.23 4.82 -19.84
C VAL A 69 -1.77 6.19 -19.49
N ASN A 70 -1.23 7.26 -20.10
CA ASN A 70 -1.75 8.61 -19.92
C ASN A 70 -2.58 9.03 -21.12
N VAL A 71 -3.86 9.31 -20.91
CA VAL A 71 -4.77 9.74 -21.98
C VAL A 71 -4.64 11.25 -22.19
N THR A 72 -3.99 11.64 -23.29
CA THR A 72 -3.61 13.03 -23.57
C THR A 72 -4.54 13.76 -24.54
N SER A 73 -5.37 13.05 -25.31
CA SER A 73 -6.49 13.65 -26.08
C SER A 73 -7.34 12.57 -26.77
N PHE A 74 -8.67 12.65 -26.69
CA PHE A 74 -9.57 11.84 -27.51
C PHE A 74 -10.67 12.70 -28.11
N ALA A 75 -10.83 12.63 -29.43
CA ALA A 75 -11.87 13.35 -30.16
C ALA A 75 -12.89 12.38 -30.80
N GLY A 76 -14.12 12.84 -31.05
CA GLY A 76 -15.12 12.08 -31.83
C GLY A 76 -15.98 11.09 -31.04
N VAL A 77 -15.87 11.05 -29.70
CA VAL A 77 -16.79 10.27 -28.86
C VAL A 77 -18.13 11.00 -28.74
N GLY A 78 -19.13 10.50 -29.46
CA GLY A 78 -20.52 10.93 -29.37
C GLY A 78 -21.38 9.93 -28.61
N ALA A 79 -22.67 10.23 -28.45
CA ALA A 79 -23.67 9.40 -27.74
C ALA A 79 -23.83 7.95 -28.27
N ALA A 80 -23.25 7.62 -29.43
CA ALA A 80 -23.40 6.33 -30.09
C ALA A 80 -22.26 5.33 -29.84
N ASN A 81 -21.19 5.73 -29.12
CA ASN A 81 -20.00 4.91 -28.88
C ASN A 81 -19.69 4.86 -27.38
N SER A 82 -19.25 3.69 -26.89
CA SER A 82 -18.73 3.53 -25.54
C SER A 82 -17.21 3.32 -25.57
N LEU A 83 -16.49 3.92 -24.62
CA LEU A 83 -15.06 3.76 -24.46
C LEU A 83 -14.76 3.18 -23.08
N THR A 84 -14.21 1.98 -23.06
CA THR A 84 -13.84 1.27 -21.84
C THR A 84 -12.32 1.32 -21.65
N TYR A 85 -11.88 1.81 -20.51
CA TYR A 85 -10.49 1.68 -20.06
C TYR A 85 -10.42 0.60 -18.99
N ARG A 86 -9.66 -0.46 -19.25
CA ARG A 86 -9.49 -1.57 -18.31
C ARG A 86 -8.12 -1.53 -17.66
N ILE A 87 -8.08 -1.47 -16.33
CA ILE A 87 -6.87 -1.37 -15.52
C ILE A 87 -6.54 -2.74 -14.94
N GLY A 88 -5.54 -3.41 -15.52
CA GLY A 88 -5.03 -4.71 -15.10
C GLY A 88 -4.07 -4.63 -13.91
N GLU A 89 -3.49 -5.78 -13.54
CA GLU A 89 -2.64 -5.91 -12.35
C GLU A 89 -1.42 -4.99 -12.40
N ASN A 90 -1.21 -4.25 -11.31
CA ASN A 90 -0.16 -3.23 -11.15
C ASN A 90 -0.13 -2.12 -12.22
N ALA A 91 -1.13 -2.03 -13.09
CA ALA A 91 -1.18 -1.06 -14.18
C ALA A 91 -1.81 0.27 -13.72
N SER A 92 -1.54 1.34 -14.46
CA SER A 92 -2.14 2.64 -14.19
C SER A 92 -2.74 3.32 -15.43
N LEU A 93 -3.76 4.13 -15.17
CA LEU A 93 -4.42 5.00 -16.14
C LEU A 93 -4.38 6.44 -15.62
N GLY A 94 -3.71 7.33 -16.34
CA GLY A 94 -3.84 8.77 -16.20
C GLY A 94 -4.95 9.29 -17.12
N TYR A 95 -5.91 10.04 -16.59
CA TYR A 95 -7.06 10.52 -17.36
C TYR A 95 -7.47 11.92 -16.89
N GLY A 96 -7.40 12.95 -17.74
CA GLY A 96 -7.76 14.31 -17.32
C GLY A 96 -7.11 15.46 -18.07
N GLY A 97 -7.21 16.70 -17.53
CA GLY A 97 -6.61 17.92 -18.10
C GLY A 97 -7.44 18.58 -19.21
N GLY A 98 -6.77 19.31 -20.13
CA GLY A 98 -7.40 20.08 -21.23
C GLY A 98 -8.14 19.27 -22.31
N THR A 99 -8.44 18.00 -22.02
CA THR A 99 -8.92 16.94 -22.92
C THR A 99 -10.35 16.52 -22.62
N LEU A 100 -10.89 16.95 -21.46
CA LEU A 100 -12.20 16.56 -20.99
C LEU A 100 -13.28 17.41 -21.66
N SER A 101 -14.12 16.77 -22.47
CA SER A 101 -15.39 17.34 -22.95
C SER A 101 -16.56 16.61 -22.30
N VAL A 102 -17.65 17.32 -22.03
CA VAL A 102 -18.84 16.80 -21.33
C VAL A 102 -19.43 15.55 -22.02
N GLY A 103 -19.39 15.50 -23.37
CA GLY A 103 -19.88 14.36 -24.14
C GLY A 103 -19.03 13.09 -24.02
N LEU A 104 -17.71 13.24 -23.80
CA LEU A 104 -16.78 12.12 -23.63
C LEU A 104 -16.97 11.41 -22.28
N LEU A 105 -17.23 12.18 -21.22
CA LEU A 105 -17.37 11.64 -19.85
C LEU A 105 -18.53 10.67 -19.70
N ASN A 106 -19.69 10.97 -20.28
CA ASN A 106 -20.89 10.13 -20.14
C ASN A 106 -20.76 8.73 -20.76
N ASN A 107 -19.85 8.57 -21.72
CA ASN A 107 -19.66 7.31 -22.44
C ASN A 107 -18.31 6.66 -22.12
N THR A 108 -17.64 7.13 -21.06
CA THR A 108 -16.37 6.56 -20.60
C THR A 108 -16.65 5.60 -19.44
N ASN A 109 -16.26 4.34 -19.61
CA ASN A 109 -16.24 3.32 -18.56
C ASN A 109 -14.79 3.07 -18.14
N ILE A 110 -14.53 2.99 -16.84
CA ILE A 110 -13.22 2.67 -16.28
C ILE A 110 -13.40 1.44 -15.39
N GLU A 111 -12.80 0.34 -15.81
CA GLU A 111 -12.94 -0.96 -15.19
C GLU A 111 -11.64 -1.35 -14.48
N PHE A 112 -11.68 -1.49 -13.16
CA PHE A 112 -10.58 -2.10 -12.42
C PHE A 112 -10.69 -3.63 -12.55
N ALA A 113 -9.75 -4.24 -13.27
CA ALA A 113 -9.70 -5.68 -13.50
C ALA A 113 -8.62 -6.40 -12.67
N SER A 114 -7.89 -5.66 -11.84
CA SER A 114 -6.68 -6.08 -11.13
C SER A 114 -6.92 -6.71 -9.75
N GLY A 115 -8.16 -6.65 -9.23
CA GLY A 115 -8.50 -7.19 -7.92
C GLY A 115 -7.84 -6.49 -6.73
N GLY A 116 -7.40 -5.23 -6.88
CA GLY A 116 -6.87 -4.40 -5.79
C GLY A 116 -5.43 -3.91 -5.98
N THR A 117 -4.94 -3.74 -7.22
CA THR A 117 -3.58 -3.22 -7.49
C THR A 117 -3.55 -2.18 -8.61
N GLY A 118 -4.69 -1.85 -9.21
CA GLY A 118 -4.79 -0.90 -10.31
C GLY A 118 -4.78 0.53 -9.80
N THR A 119 -4.29 1.47 -10.60
CA THR A 119 -4.27 2.89 -10.24
C THR A 119 -4.97 3.74 -11.30
N LEU A 120 -6.03 4.45 -10.92
CA LEU A 120 -6.59 5.56 -11.71
C LEU A 120 -6.04 6.88 -11.16
N SER A 121 -5.47 7.71 -12.03
CA SER A 121 -5.11 9.10 -11.74
C SER A 121 -5.96 10.04 -12.58
N PHE A 122 -7.03 10.57 -11.98
CA PHE A 122 -7.96 11.48 -12.61
C PHE A 122 -7.60 12.95 -12.34
N VAL A 123 -7.44 13.75 -13.39
CA VAL A 123 -7.11 15.18 -13.27
C VAL A 123 -8.25 16.05 -13.80
N ALA A 124 -8.99 16.67 -12.90
CA ALA A 124 -10.07 17.58 -13.26
C ALA A 124 -9.52 18.90 -13.86
N PRO A 125 -10.21 19.50 -14.85
CA PRO A 125 -9.78 20.75 -15.44
C PRO A 125 -10.00 21.92 -14.48
N THR A 126 -9.30 23.03 -14.71
CA THR A 126 -9.39 24.26 -13.89
C THR A 126 -10.66 25.09 -14.18
N ALA A 127 -11.29 24.91 -15.34
CA ALA A 127 -12.61 25.47 -15.64
C ALA A 127 -13.71 24.58 -15.04
N ASN A 128 -14.81 25.17 -14.56
CA ASN A 128 -15.93 24.47 -13.93
C ASN A 128 -16.37 23.27 -14.79
N LEU A 129 -16.00 22.06 -14.35
CA LEU A 129 -16.45 20.82 -14.96
C LEU A 129 -17.94 20.66 -14.70
N ASP A 130 -18.72 20.35 -15.73
CA ASP A 130 -20.11 19.96 -15.54
C ASP A 130 -20.17 18.58 -14.87
N LEU A 131 -20.43 18.57 -13.57
CA LEU A 131 -20.49 17.37 -12.73
C LEU A 131 -21.75 16.52 -12.98
N SER A 132 -22.64 16.96 -13.88
CA SER A 132 -23.77 16.15 -14.35
C SER A 132 -23.34 15.06 -15.34
N ALA A 133 -22.21 15.25 -16.04
CA ALA A 133 -21.62 14.22 -16.88
C ALA A 133 -20.54 13.45 -16.13
N ARG A 134 -20.70 12.12 -16.02
CA ARG A 134 -19.91 11.28 -15.12
C ARG A 134 -19.42 10.02 -15.83
N PRO A 135 -18.10 9.76 -15.85
CA PRO A 135 -17.60 8.46 -16.26
C PRO A 135 -18.03 7.40 -15.24
N THR A 136 -18.23 6.19 -15.73
CA THR A 136 -18.59 5.05 -14.88
C THR A 136 -17.33 4.34 -14.42
N ILE A 137 -17.17 4.13 -13.12
CA ILE A 137 -16.13 3.28 -12.53
C ILE A 137 -16.76 1.98 -12.03
N THR A 138 -16.22 0.84 -12.44
CA THR A 138 -16.66 -0.49 -12.01
C THR A 138 -15.46 -1.34 -11.61
N GLY A 139 -15.71 -2.41 -10.86
CA GLY A 139 -14.65 -3.33 -10.40
C GLY A 139 -13.65 -2.72 -9.41
N LEU A 140 -13.85 -1.48 -8.95
CA LEU A 140 -12.99 -0.85 -7.94
C LEU A 140 -13.06 -1.65 -6.64
N THR A 141 -11.94 -2.21 -6.22
CA THR A 141 -11.84 -3.04 -5.01
C THR A 141 -10.76 -2.53 -4.05
N ALA A 142 -10.78 -3.03 -2.82
CA ALA A 142 -9.78 -2.67 -1.83
C ALA A 142 -8.35 -2.97 -2.31
N GLY A 143 -7.51 -1.92 -2.36
CA GLY A 143 -6.12 -1.96 -2.83
C GLY A 143 -5.91 -1.22 -4.15
N ASP A 144 -6.97 -1.02 -4.93
CA ASP A 144 -6.96 -0.11 -6.07
C ASP A 144 -6.82 1.33 -5.59
N LYS A 145 -6.11 2.15 -6.37
CA LYS A 145 -5.87 3.56 -6.07
C LYS A 145 -6.72 4.43 -6.99
N LEU A 146 -7.44 5.38 -6.39
CA LEU A 146 -8.17 6.42 -7.09
C LEU A 146 -7.58 7.77 -6.68
N ASN A 147 -6.59 8.22 -7.44
CA ASN A 147 -5.96 9.52 -7.24
C ASN A 147 -6.75 10.56 -8.01
N VAL A 148 -7.32 11.55 -7.32
CA VAL A 148 -8.05 12.64 -7.97
C VAL A 148 -7.42 13.96 -7.59
N SER A 149 -7.20 14.80 -8.58
CA SER A 149 -6.62 16.13 -8.38
C SER A 149 -7.21 17.13 -9.37
N GLN A 150 -7.01 18.42 -9.14
CA GLN A 150 -7.39 19.47 -10.09
C GLN A 150 -6.16 20.19 -10.61
N GLY A 151 -6.13 20.41 -11.92
CA GLY A 151 -5.03 21.10 -12.59
C GLY A 151 -4.84 20.59 -14.00
N ASN A 152 -3.59 20.32 -14.35
CA ASN A 152 -3.23 19.73 -15.63
C ASN A 152 -2.53 18.39 -15.40
N LEU A 153 -2.61 17.47 -16.37
CA LEU A 153 -1.92 16.17 -16.28
C LEU A 153 -0.39 16.33 -16.11
N ILE A 154 0.15 17.47 -16.54
CA ILE A 154 1.56 17.87 -16.39
C ILE A 154 1.61 19.11 -15.47
N GLY A 155 2.13 18.98 -14.25
CA GLY A 155 2.24 20.06 -13.25
C GLY A 155 2.20 19.55 -11.79
N ASP A 156 2.03 20.48 -10.84
CA ASP A 156 1.73 20.18 -9.42
C ASP A 156 0.22 20.36 -9.17
N PRO A 157 -0.60 19.34 -9.45
CA PRO A 157 -2.05 19.46 -9.34
C PRO A 157 -2.50 19.49 -7.88
N THR A 158 -3.56 20.21 -7.58
CA THR A 158 -4.09 20.28 -6.22
C THR A 158 -4.81 18.96 -5.90
N PRO A 159 -4.35 18.18 -4.91
CA PRO A 159 -4.94 16.88 -4.60
C PRO A 159 -6.33 17.01 -3.99
N ALA A 160 -7.12 15.95 -4.11
CA ALA A 160 -8.38 15.79 -3.38
C ALA A 160 -8.15 15.86 -1.86
N SER A 161 -9.07 16.50 -1.16
CA SER A 161 -9.07 16.61 0.30
C SER A 161 -10.14 15.76 0.97
N SER A 162 -11.20 15.43 0.23
CA SER A 162 -12.31 14.62 0.73
C SER A 162 -13.12 14.01 -0.42
N VAL A 163 -13.95 13.03 -0.09
CA VAL A 163 -14.81 12.31 -1.01
C VAL A 163 -16.17 12.07 -0.35
N SER A 164 -17.25 12.12 -1.14
CA SER A 164 -18.58 11.67 -0.76
C SER A 164 -19.05 10.61 -1.75
N TYR A 165 -19.93 9.74 -1.29
CA TYR A 165 -20.58 8.76 -2.13
C TYR A 165 -22.05 8.65 -1.74
N GLU A 166 -22.94 8.88 -2.70
CA GLU A 166 -24.38 8.91 -2.46
C GLU A 166 -25.12 8.38 -3.70
N ASN A 167 -26.04 7.43 -3.51
CA ASN A 167 -26.91 6.91 -4.57
C ASN A 167 -26.18 6.47 -5.85
N GLY A 168 -25.06 5.75 -5.72
CA GLY A 168 -24.30 5.28 -6.89
C GLY A 168 -23.30 6.29 -7.44
N VAL A 169 -23.11 7.44 -6.78
CA VAL A 169 -22.31 8.57 -7.30
C VAL A 169 -21.19 8.90 -6.34
N LEU A 170 -19.94 8.82 -6.81
CA LEU A 170 -18.75 9.23 -6.06
C LEU A 170 -18.39 10.66 -6.43
N THR A 171 -18.49 11.61 -5.50
CA THR A 171 -18.08 13.00 -5.70
C THR A 171 -16.81 13.31 -4.91
N VAL A 172 -15.81 13.89 -5.57
CA VAL A 172 -14.52 14.20 -4.97
C VAL A 172 -14.35 15.70 -4.84
N TYR A 173 -13.81 16.15 -3.70
CA TYR A 173 -13.66 17.56 -3.36
C TYR A 173 -12.20 17.94 -3.08
N ARG A 174 -11.91 19.23 -3.24
CA ARG A 174 -10.70 19.87 -2.73
C ARG A 174 -11.03 20.91 -1.67
N ALA A 175 -10.03 21.29 -0.90
CA ALA A 175 -10.10 22.43 -0.01
C ALA A 175 -10.12 23.73 -0.82
N GLY A 176 -11.15 24.54 -0.61
CA GLY A 176 -11.30 25.90 -1.09
C GLY A 176 -10.88 26.93 -0.04
N PRO A 177 -10.96 28.22 -0.39
CA PRO A 177 -10.73 29.30 0.57
C PRO A 177 -11.61 29.14 1.81
N LEU A 178 -11.04 29.45 2.98
CA LEU A 178 -11.74 29.41 4.27
C LEU A 178 -12.28 28.02 4.66
N GLY A 179 -11.68 26.93 4.13
CA GLY A 179 -12.07 25.56 4.47
C GLY A 179 -13.33 25.06 3.76
N THR A 180 -13.81 25.79 2.74
CA THR A 180 -14.93 25.33 1.91
C THR A 180 -14.56 24.07 1.13
N GLN A 181 -15.51 23.17 0.89
CA GLN A 181 -15.29 22.01 0.01
C GLN A 181 -15.79 22.33 -1.39
N LEU A 182 -14.88 22.27 -2.37
CA LEU A 182 -15.18 22.52 -3.78
C LEU A 182 -15.15 21.20 -4.54
N PRO A 183 -16.27 20.76 -5.16
CA PRO A 183 -16.27 19.51 -5.90
C PRO A 183 -15.40 19.65 -7.16
N ILE A 184 -14.57 18.66 -7.42
CA ILE A 184 -13.61 18.63 -8.54
C ILE A 184 -13.89 17.49 -9.52
N ALA A 185 -14.52 16.40 -9.10
CA ALA A 185 -14.88 15.28 -9.97
C ALA A 185 -16.14 14.56 -9.49
N SER A 186 -16.82 13.84 -10.39
CA SER A 186 -17.90 12.92 -10.05
C SER A 186 -17.89 11.69 -10.95
N PHE A 187 -18.13 10.52 -10.38
CA PHE A 187 -18.12 9.23 -11.08
C PHE A 187 -19.43 8.48 -10.80
N ASN A 188 -19.99 7.81 -11.81
CA ASN A 188 -21.00 6.78 -11.56
C ASN A 188 -20.25 5.53 -11.08
N ALA A 189 -20.57 5.01 -9.91
CA ALA A 189 -19.92 3.82 -9.38
C ALA A 189 -20.99 2.86 -8.83
N PRO A 190 -21.73 2.17 -9.73
CA PRO A 190 -22.91 1.37 -9.38
C PRO A 190 -22.56 0.09 -8.62
N ASP A 191 -21.34 -0.42 -8.81
CA ASP A 191 -20.85 -1.63 -8.15
C ASP A 191 -20.24 -1.33 -6.77
N LEU A 192 -20.01 -0.05 -6.46
CA LEU A 192 -19.70 0.35 -5.11
C LEU A 192 -20.98 0.24 -4.27
N PRO A 193 -20.89 -0.25 -3.03
CA PRO A 193 -22.08 -0.38 -2.19
C PRO A 193 -22.68 1.01 -1.97
N THR A 194 -23.97 1.17 -2.30
CA THR A 194 -24.75 2.44 -2.35
C THR A 194 -24.66 3.30 -1.08
N ASP A 195 -24.22 2.72 0.04
CA ASP A 195 -24.12 3.32 1.38
C ASP A 195 -22.68 3.24 1.94
N GLY A 196 -21.68 3.10 1.04
CA GLY A 196 -20.27 2.97 1.35
C GLY A 196 -19.61 4.28 1.77
N SER A 197 -18.62 4.17 2.66
CA SER A 197 -18.04 5.32 3.34
C SER A 197 -16.52 5.28 3.19
N PHE A 198 -15.96 6.19 2.39
CA PHE A 198 -14.56 6.21 1.96
C PHE A 198 -13.75 7.29 2.70
N SER A 199 -12.46 7.04 2.99
CA SER A 199 -11.49 8.03 3.50
C SER A 199 -10.28 8.10 2.58
N LEU A 200 -9.41 9.09 2.73
CA LEU A 200 -8.14 9.16 2.02
C LEU A 200 -6.99 8.81 2.99
N ASP A 201 -5.96 8.12 2.49
CA ASP A 201 -4.72 7.80 3.20
C ASP A 201 -3.71 8.90 2.87
N ALA A 202 -2.43 8.68 3.19
CA ALA A 202 -1.36 9.63 2.94
C ALA A 202 -1.25 10.10 1.47
N ASP A 203 -1.68 9.25 0.53
CA ASP A 203 -1.57 9.45 -0.91
C ASP A 203 -2.96 9.63 -1.57
N GLY A 204 -4.07 9.38 -0.84
CA GLY A 204 -5.43 9.44 -1.38
C GLY A 204 -6.33 8.18 -1.25
N ASN A 205 -6.00 7.15 -0.44
CA ASN A 205 -6.69 5.82 -0.43
C ASN A 205 -7.50 5.44 0.86
N VAL A 206 -8.33 4.38 0.89
CA VAL A 206 -9.43 4.19 1.92
C VAL A 206 -9.14 3.12 3.04
N VAL A 207 -9.31 3.38 4.40
CA VAL A 207 -8.85 2.48 5.57
C VAL A 207 -9.63 2.45 6.97
N TYR A 208 -9.54 1.42 7.90
CA TYR A 208 -10.57 0.88 8.91
C TYR A 208 -10.19 0.69 10.47
N ALA A 209 -11.03 0.89 11.55
CA ALA A 209 -10.64 1.02 13.04
C ALA A 209 -11.50 0.31 14.18
N CYS A 210 -11.00 -0.42 15.25
CA CYS A 210 -11.72 -1.11 16.41
C CYS A 210 -10.85 -1.49 17.68
N PHE A 211 -11.41 -1.83 18.87
CA PHE A 211 -10.73 -2.48 20.05
C PHE A 211 -10.85 -4.01 20.07
N LEU A 212 -9.96 -4.77 20.72
CA LEU A 212 -10.09 -6.23 20.84
C LEU A 212 -10.62 -6.71 22.20
N ARG A 213 -11.32 -7.86 22.23
CA ARG A 213 -11.76 -8.54 23.47
C ARG A 213 -10.65 -8.58 24.53
N GLY A 214 -11.02 -8.28 25.77
CA GLY A 214 -10.13 -8.26 26.94
C GLY A 214 -9.42 -6.92 27.15
N THR A 215 -9.55 -5.96 26.23
CA THR A 215 -9.07 -4.58 26.45
C THR A 215 -9.79 -3.99 27.65
N LEU A 216 -9.06 -3.50 28.65
CA LEU A 216 -9.65 -2.91 29.83
C LEU A 216 -9.86 -1.41 29.65
N ILE A 217 -11.09 -0.94 29.84
CA ILE A 217 -11.48 0.46 29.73
C ILE A 217 -11.57 1.05 31.13
N ALA A 218 -10.92 2.19 31.36
CA ALA A 218 -10.97 2.86 32.65
C ALA A 218 -12.38 3.42 32.92
N THR A 219 -12.90 3.13 34.11
CA THR A 219 -14.18 3.64 34.64
C THR A 219 -13.93 4.39 35.95
N PRO A 220 -14.93 5.13 36.48
CA PRO A 220 -14.79 5.78 37.78
C PRO A 220 -14.40 4.84 38.92
N ASP A 221 -14.92 3.60 38.89
CA ASP A 221 -14.84 2.62 39.97
C ASP A 221 -13.78 1.53 39.76
N GLY A 222 -13.04 1.58 38.66
CA GLY A 222 -12.01 0.59 38.33
C GLY A 222 -11.78 0.48 36.83
N GLU A 223 -11.27 -0.66 36.39
CA GLU A 223 -11.18 -0.99 34.96
C GLU A 223 -12.24 -2.05 34.63
N THR A 224 -12.93 -1.90 33.50
CA THR A 224 -13.94 -2.85 33.02
C THR A 224 -13.53 -3.38 31.66
N ALA A 225 -13.63 -4.69 31.43
CA ALA A 225 -13.34 -5.25 30.12
C ALA A 225 -14.31 -4.72 29.07
N VAL A 226 -13.82 -4.44 27.85
CA VAL A 226 -14.62 -3.83 26.79
C VAL A 226 -15.87 -4.66 26.43
N GLU A 227 -15.81 -5.99 26.56
CA GLU A 227 -16.95 -6.89 26.35
C GLU A 227 -18.01 -6.85 27.46
N ASP A 228 -17.68 -6.33 28.64
CA ASP A 228 -18.57 -6.27 29.81
C ASP A 228 -19.23 -4.89 29.95
N LEU A 229 -18.74 -3.88 29.20
CA LEU A 229 -19.35 -2.56 29.13
C LEU A 229 -20.76 -2.62 28.51
N ARG A 230 -21.66 -1.81 29.06
CA ARG A 230 -23.06 -1.69 28.63
C ARG A 230 -23.43 -0.23 28.43
N GLU A 231 -24.50 -0.02 27.68
CA GLU A 231 -25.13 1.30 27.58
C GLU A 231 -25.50 1.83 28.98
N GLY A 232 -25.17 3.09 29.23
CA GLY A 232 -25.33 3.75 30.53
C GLY A 232 -24.12 3.66 31.45
N ASP A 233 -23.15 2.79 31.16
CA ASP A 233 -21.92 2.71 31.95
C ASP A 233 -21.09 4.00 31.81
N ARG A 234 -20.28 4.31 32.84
CA ARG A 234 -19.43 5.50 32.87
C ARG A 234 -17.98 5.13 32.61
N VAL A 235 -17.32 5.84 31.69
CA VAL A 235 -15.89 5.65 31.38
C VAL A 235 -15.10 6.92 31.61
N ARG A 236 -13.83 6.79 31.98
CA ARG A 236 -12.90 7.92 32.15
C ARG A 236 -12.36 8.35 30.79
N THR A 237 -12.28 9.66 30.59
CA THR A 237 -11.71 10.25 29.38
C THR A 237 -10.28 10.72 29.64
N ALA A 238 -9.46 10.80 28.59
CA ALA A 238 -8.06 11.19 28.68
C ALA A 238 -7.87 12.64 29.15
N SER A 239 -8.89 13.48 29.00
CA SER A 239 -8.95 14.85 29.54
C SER A 239 -9.21 14.91 31.04
N GLY A 240 -9.40 13.77 31.71
CA GLY A 240 -9.68 13.66 33.14
C GLY A 240 -11.18 13.70 33.49
N GLY A 241 -12.05 13.75 32.47
CA GLY A 241 -13.50 13.72 32.63
C GLY A 241 -14.08 12.31 32.73
N VAL A 242 -15.41 12.26 32.68
CA VAL A 242 -16.20 11.02 32.62
C VAL A 242 -17.26 11.18 31.54
N ALA A 243 -17.38 10.19 30.66
CA ALA A 243 -18.39 10.13 29.60
C ALA A 243 -19.29 8.89 29.78
N THR A 244 -20.48 8.93 29.19
CA THR A 244 -21.44 7.82 29.29
C THR A 244 -21.38 6.97 28.03
N VAL A 245 -21.30 5.66 28.19
CA VAL A 245 -21.39 4.71 27.08
C VAL A 245 -22.79 4.76 26.50
N LYS A 246 -22.89 5.13 25.24
CA LYS A 246 -24.13 5.14 24.47
C LYS A 246 -24.38 3.80 23.80
N TRP A 247 -23.33 3.11 23.36
CA TRP A 247 -23.47 1.83 22.68
C TRP A 247 -22.16 1.05 22.67
N VAL A 248 -22.25 -0.28 22.68
CA VAL A 248 -21.10 -1.17 22.49
C VAL A 248 -21.38 -2.13 21.33
N GLY A 249 -20.73 -1.90 20.19
CA GLY A 249 -20.82 -2.77 19.02
C GLY A 249 -19.78 -3.87 19.08
N TYR A 250 -20.11 -5.10 18.67
CA TYR A 250 -19.14 -6.19 18.62
C TYR A 250 -19.19 -7.03 17.34
N ARG A 251 -18.05 -7.62 16.97
CA ARG A 251 -17.95 -8.58 15.86
C ARG A 251 -16.82 -9.58 16.02
N LYS A 252 -17.18 -10.86 15.96
CA LYS A 252 -16.24 -11.98 15.89
C LYS A 252 -15.78 -12.28 14.44
N LEU A 253 -14.48 -12.46 14.27
CA LEU A 253 -13.82 -12.78 13.01
C LEU A 253 -12.96 -14.05 13.15
N HIS A 254 -12.77 -14.74 12.03
CA HIS A 254 -11.95 -15.95 11.93
C HIS A 254 -10.96 -15.79 10.79
N ARG A 255 -9.67 -16.06 11.06
CA ARG A 255 -8.56 -15.92 10.10
C ARG A 255 -8.82 -16.64 8.77
N ASN A 256 -9.34 -17.87 8.83
CA ASN A 256 -9.63 -18.70 7.66
C ASN A 256 -10.81 -18.18 6.81
N ARG A 257 -11.56 -17.18 7.29
CA ARG A 257 -12.66 -16.53 6.56
C ARG A 257 -12.28 -15.14 6.04
N ILE A 258 -11.06 -14.68 6.31
CA ILE A 258 -10.54 -13.39 5.85
C ILE A 258 -9.69 -13.64 4.60
N PRO A 259 -10.06 -13.08 3.44
CA PRO A 259 -9.25 -13.17 2.22
C PRO A 259 -7.82 -12.64 2.46
N ALA A 260 -6.83 -13.22 1.78
CA ALA A 260 -5.43 -12.82 1.95
C ALA A 260 -5.19 -11.32 1.66
N LYS A 261 -5.94 -10.75 0.70
CA LYS A 261 -5.93 -9.32 0.38
C LYS A 261 -6.40 -8.41 1.52
N ASP A 262 -7.23 -8.95 2.43
CA ASP A 262 -7.83 -8.19 3.53
C ASP A 262 -7.07 -8.34 4.84
N ALA A 263 -6.06 -9.21 4.89
CA ALA A 263 -5.28 -9.48 6.10
C ALA A 263 -4.63 -8.22 6.68
N LEU A 264 -4.17 -7.29 5.84
CA LEU A 264 -3.54 -6.04 6.28
C LEU A 264 -4.47 -5.14 7.10
N ARG A 265 -5.74 -5.10 6.71
CA ARG A 265 -6.77 -4.22 7.29
C ARG A 265 -7.60 -4.89 8.38
N ALA A 266 -7.60 -6.22 8.44
CA ALA A 266 -8.41 -6.98 9.40
C ALA A 266 -7.61 -7.54 10.58
N TYR A 267 -6.34 -7.89 10.40
CA TYR A 267 -5.59 -8.59 11.45
C TYR A 267 -5.13 -7.62 12.55
N PRO A 268 -5.33 -7.97 13.84
CA PRO A 268 -5.09 -7.03 14.94
C PRO A 268 -3.64 -6.54 15.01
N VAL A 269 -3.44 -5.34 15.53
CA VAL A 269 -2.14 -4.81 15.93
C VAL A 269 -2.03 -4.93 17.44
N ARG A 270 -1.05 -5.70 17.91
CA ARG A 270 -0.68 -5.82 19.32
C ARG A 270 0.42 -4.82 19.64
N ILE A 271 0.17 -4.01 20.65
CA ILE A 271 1.08 -3.03 21.22
C ILE A 271 1.47 -3.58 22.59
N ALA A 272 2.72 -4.02 22.72
CA ALA A 272 3.20 -4.61 23.96
C ALA A 272 3.12 -3.62 25.12
N LYS A 273 3.04 -4.13 26.35
CA LYS A 273 3.24 -3.33 27.56
C LYS A 273 4.48 -2.43 27.41
N ASP A 274 4.36 -1.20 27.90
CA ASP A 274 5.41 -0.19 27.87
C ASP A 274 5.84 0.23 26.45
N ALA A 275 5.22 -0.22 25.35
CA ALA A 275 5.74 0.04 24.01
C ALA A 275 5.63 1.49 23.54
N LEU A 276 4.67 2.27 24.05
CA LEU A 276 4.43 3.66 23.63
C LEU A 276 5.14 4.67 24.53
N ALA A 277 5.10 4.45 25.84
CA ALA A 277 5.81 5.21 26.87
C ALA A 277 5.95 4.35 28.13
N ASP A 278 6.66 4.84 29.15
CA ASP A 278 6.77 4.11 30.42
C ASP A 278 5.39 3.93 31.06
N GLY A 279 5.04 2.69 31.38
CA GLY A 279 3.72 2.32 31.85
C GLY A 279 2.61 2.42 30.80
N ARG A 280 2.94 2.58 29.50
CA ARG A 280 1.94 2.74 28.43
C ARG A 280 2.28 1.89 27.19
N PRO A 281 1.39 0.97 26.80
CA PRO A 281 0.27 0.43 27.58
C PRO A 281 0.68 -0.14 28.96
N VAL A 282 -0.23 -0.17 29.93
CA VAL A 282 0.04 -0.80 31.26
C VAL A 282 0.10 -2.33 31.18
N ARG A 283 -0.48 -2.89 30.11
CA ARG A 283 -0.51 -4.29 29.69
C ARG A 283 -0.68 -4.33 28.17
N ASP A 284 -0.39 -5.45 27.51
CA ASP A 284 -0.53 -5.56 26.05
C ASP A 284 -1.92 -5.10 25.57
N LEU A 285 -1.94 -4.02 24.78
CA LEU A 285 -3.15 -3.49 24.14
C LEU A 285 -3.23 -4.04 22.72
N THR A 286 -4.38 -4.61 22.35
CA THR A 286 -4.60 -5.11 20.99
C THR A 286 -5.79 -4.42 20.36
N VAL A 287 -5.58 -3.82 19.19
CA VAL A 287 -6.59 -3.02 18.46
C VAL A 287 -6.60 -3.40 16.99
N SER A 288 -7.59 -2.96 16.23
CA SER A 288 -7.58 -3.13 14.79
C SER A 288 -6.57 -2.18 14.13
N PRO A 289 -6.12 -2.47 12.89
CA PRO A 289 -5.07 -1.69 12.22
C PRO A 289 -5.32 -0.17 12.11
N GLY A 290 -6.54 0.28 11.86
CA GLY A 290 -6.83 1.72 11.72
C GLY A 290 -7.31 2.40 12.99
N HIS A 291 -7.35 1.70 14.13
CA HIS A 291 -7.76 2.31 15.40
C HIS A 291 -6.79 3.42 15.79
N HIS A 292 -7.30 4.64 16.01
CA HIS A 292 -6.43 5.77 16.32
C HIS A 292 -6.13 5.85 17.81
N LEU A 293 -4.84 5.95 18.10
CA LEU A 293 -4.33 6.31 19.41
C LEU A 293 -4.05 7.80 19.47
N TYR A 294 -4.24 8.38 20.64
CA TYR A 294 -4.09 9.81 20.87
C TYR A 294 -2.68 10.16 21.36
N PHE A 295 -2.07 11.13 20.70
CA PHE A 295 -0.76 11.70 21.01
C PHE A 295 -0.85 13.23 20.89
N ASP A 296 -0.92 13.94 22.01
CA ASP A 296 -0.81 15.41 22.08
C ASP A 296 -1.67 16.16 21.04
N GLY A 297 -2.97 15.91 21.06
CA GLY A 297 -3.94 16.53 20.13
C GLY A 297 -4.04 15.83 18.77
N ARG A 298 -3.31 14.75 18.56
CA ARG A 298 -3.26 14.03 17.28
C ARG A 298 -3.71 12.60 17.41
N LEU A 299 -4.40 12.11 16.39
CA LEU A 299 -4.89 10.74 16.26
C LEU A 299 -4.08 10.00 15.21
N VAL A 300 -3.35 8.95 15.61
CA VAL A 300 -2.49 8.17 14.72
C VAL A 300 -2.97 6.71 14.68
N PRO A 301 -3.23 6.12 13.50
CA PRO A 301 -3.71 4.74 13.40
C PRO A 301 -2.64 3.74 13.84
N ALA A 302 -3.05 2.68 14.53
CA ALA A 302 -2.14 1.66 15.08
C ALA A 302 -1.20 1.03 14.02
N MET A 303 -1.67 0.83 12.79
CA MET A 303 -0.86 0.29 11.68
C MET A 303 0.35 1.17 11.34
N ALA A 304 0.23 2.49 11.54
CA ALA A 304 1.31 3.43 11.30
C ALA A 304 2.40 3.37 12.39
N LEU A 305 2.17 2.63 13.48
CA LEU A 305 3.10 2.51 14.62
C LEU A 305 3.89 1.19 14.61
N ILE A 306 3.59 0.26 13.69
CA ILE A 306 4.20 -1.08 13.63
C ILE A 306 5.72 -0.96 13.47
N ASN A 307 6.44 -1.68 14.34
CA ASN A 307 7.91 -1.74 14.36
C ASN A 307 8.47 -3.18 14.34
N GLY A 308 7.61 -4.20 14.32
CA GLY A 308 8.03 -5.61 14.21
C GLY A 308 8.59 -6.23 15.49
N LEU A 309 8.77 -5.45 16.57
CA LEU A 309 9.27 -5.93 17.86
C LEU A 309 8.22 -5.76 18.96
N THR A 310 8.00 -4.53 19.40
CA THR A 310 7.08 -4.20 20.50
C THR A 310 5.69 -3.81 19.99
N ILE A 311 5.57 -3.45 18.71
CA ILE A 311 4.29 -3.18 18.04
C ILE A 311 4.24 -4.02 16.77
N VAL A 312 3.37 -5.03 16.78
CA VAL A 312 3.34 -6.08 15.75
C VAL A 312 1.92 -6.33 15.27
N GLN A 313 1.78 -6.72 14.01
CA GLN A 313 0.50 -7.23 13.51
C GLN A 313 0.39 -8.72 13.89
N ASP A 314 -0.65 -9.09 14.65
CA ASP A 314 -0.92 -10.45 15.09
C ASP A 314 -1.57 -11.25 13.95
N ARG A 315 -0.73 -11.97 13.19
CA ARG A 315 -1.13 -12.71 11.98
C ARG A 315 -1.52 -14.16 12.23
N GLU A 316 -1.20 -14.68 13.41
CA GLU A 316 -1.39 -16.08 13.76
C GLU A 316 -2.67 -16.33 14.58
N ARG A 317 -3.30 -15.25 15.08
CA ARG A 317 -4.57 -15.36 15.82
C ARG A 317 -5.67 -15.96 14.95
N VAL A 318 -6.15 -17.15 15.34
CA VAL A 318 -7.14 -17.94 14.59
C VAL A 318 -8.52 -17.31 14.62
N SER A 319 -8.94 -16.78 15.76
CA SER A 319 -10.21 -16.07 15.93
C SER A 319 -10.04 -14.90 16.88
N PHE A 320 -10.74 -13.81 16.60
CA PHE A 320 -10.64 -12.58 17.38
C PHE A 320 -11.95 -11.81 17.29
N GLU A 321 -12.25 -11.03 18.32
CA GLU A 321 -13.50 -10.30 18.42
C GLU A 321 -13.21 -8.83 18.69
N TYR A 322 -13.73 -7.98 17.81
CA TYR A 322 -13.60 -6.54 17.88
C TYR A 322 -14.80 -5.92 18.58
N PHE A 323 -14.54 -4.85 19.33
CA PHE A 323 -15.50 -4.04 20.04
C PHE A 323 -15.34 -2.56 19.69
N HIS A 324 -16.45 -1.84 19.70
CA HIS A 324 -16.52 -0.39 19.56
C HIS A 324 -17.30 0.19 20.71
N VAL A 325 -16.76 1.23 21.33
CA VAL A 325 -17.42 1.94 22.42
C VAL A 325 -17.86 3.30 21.90
N GLU A 326 -19.15 3.48 21.67
CA GLU A 326 -19.76 4.79 21.40
C GLU A 326 -20.06 5.49 22.72
N LEU A 327 -19.78 6.78 22.78
CA LEU A 327 -20.10 7.63 23.91
C LEU A 327 -21.25 8.57 23.57
N ASP A 328 -21.93 9.10 24.59
CA ASP A 328 -22.93 10.16 24.45
C ASP A 328 -22.40 11.40 23.70
N ARG A 329 -21.11 11.70 23.89
CA ARG A 329 -20.31 12.63 23.11
C ARG A 329 -18.98 11.96 22.76
N PHE A 330 -18.53 12.11 21.51
CA PHE A 330 -17.19 11.66 21.12
C PHE A 330 -16.14 12.22 22.08
N ASP A 331 -15.27 11.35 22.58
CA ASP A 331 -14.13 11.72 23.42
C ASP A 331 -13.02 10.66 23.28
N ILE A 332 -11.87 10.94 23.88
CA ILE A 332 -10.75 10.02 23.98
C ILE A 332 -10.89 9.25 25.29
N LEU A 333 -11.04 7.94 25.21
CA LEU A 333 -11.14 7.05 26.37
C LEU A 333 -9.76 6.49 26.74
N LEU A 334 -9.65 5.93 27.94
CA LEU A 334 -8.43 5.25 28.40
C LEU A 334 -8.61 3.73 28.29
N ALA A 335 -7.91 3.11 27.33
CA ALA A 335 -7.88 1.68 27.07
C ALA A 335 -6.50 1.11 27.43
N ASP A 336 -6.43 0.24 28.44
CA ASP A 336 -5.16 -0.27 28.99
C ASP A 336 -4.15 0.85 29.30
N GLY A 337 -4.66 1.95 29.85
CA GLY A 337 -3.89 3.15 30.18
C GLY A 337 -3.46 4.00 28.96
N VAL A 338 -3.88 3.63 27.76
CA VAL A 338 -3.60 4.38 26.52
C VAL A 338 -4.81 5.23 26.12
N PRO A 339 -4.61 6.55 25.92
CA PRO A 339 -5.60 7.40 25.26
C PRO A 339 -5.92 6.90 23.84
N ALA A 340 -7.17 6.52 23.59
CA ALA A 340 -7.64 5.99 22.32
C ALA A 340 -9.00 6.58 21.96
N GLU A 341 -9.31 6.66 20.67
CA GLU A 341 -10.58 7.24 20.23
C GLU A 341 -11.80 6.40 20.64
N SER A 342 -12.91 7.06 21.04
CA SER A 342 -14.21 6.41 21.05
C SER A 342 -14.73 6.19 19.62
N TYR A 343 -15.73 5.34 19.47
CA TYR A 343 -16.42 5.18 18.20
C TYR A 343 -17.17 6.47 17.83
N VAL A 344 -17.04 6.85 16.56
CA VAL A 344 -17.88 7.85 15.91
C VAL A 344 -18.86 7.06 15.04
N ASP A 345 -20.15 7.14 15.36
CA ASP A 345 -21.18 6.62 14.49
C ASP A 345 -21.29 7.48 13.23
N THR A 346 -20.94 6.90 12.10
CA THR A 346 -21.15 7.54 10.79
C THR A 346 -22.02 6.67 9.87
N GLY A 347 -22.93 5.88 10.45
CA GLY A 347 -23.84 5.02 9.70
C GLY A 347 -23.25 3.64 9.33
N ASN A 348 -22.16 3.23 9.98
CA ASN A 348 -21.53 1.93 9.76
C ASN A 348 -21.94 0.86 10.79
N ARG A 349 -22.96 1.09 11.62
CA ARG A 349 -23.38 0.13 12.66
C ARG A 349 -23.69 -1.27 12.12
N GLN A 350 -24.19 -1.39 10.88
CA GLN A 350 -24.51 -2.71 10.32
C GLN A 350 -23.32 -3.67 10.20
N MET A 351 -22.10 -3.22 10.42
CA MET A 351 -20.94 -4.12 10.48
C MET A 351 -20.93 -4.98 11.74
N PHE A 352 -21.57 -4.57 12.83
CA PHE A 352 -21.57 -5.25 14.12
C PHE A 352 -22.69 -6.28 14.24
N GLN A 353 -22.43 -7.37 14.96
CA GLN A 353 -23.36 -8.50 15.08
C GLN A 353 -24.60 -8.20 15.90
N ASN A 354 -24.55 -7.14 16.71
CA ASN A 354 -25.64 -6.66 17.55
C ASN A 354 -26.26 -5.36 17.04
N ALA A 355 -26.08 -5.02 15.76
CA ALA A 355 -26.82 -3.96 15.11
C ALA A 355 -28.19 -4.47 14.62
N ASP A 356 -29.15 -3.56 14.46
CA ASP A 356 -30.52 -3.88 14.03
C ASP A 356 -30.57 -4.54 12.64
N THR A 357 -29.61 -4.21 11.77
CA THR A 357 -29.39 -4.85 10.48
C THR A 357 -27.93 -5.22 10.37
N VAL A 358 -27.60 -6.46 10.00
CA VAL A 358 -26.21 -6.98 10.02
C VAL A 358 -25.76 -7.34 8.62
N ALA A 359 -24.66 -6.73 8.16
CA ALA A 359 -24.04 -7.06 6.89
C ALA A 359 -23.38 -8.45 6.94
N LEU A 360 -23.69 -9.29 5.93
CA LEU A 360 -23.18 -10.66 5.81
C LEU A 360 -21.66 -10.68 5.56
N ARG A 361 -21.17 -9.76 4.73
CA ARG A 361 -19.75 -9.50 4.45
C ARG A 361 -19.49 -8.01 4.68
N PRO A 362 -19.37 -7.56 5.93
CA PRO A 362 -19.16 -6.16 6.18
C PRO A 362 -17.81 -5.77 5.59
N ASP A 363 -17.80 -4.60 5.02
CA ASP A 363 -16.56 -3.90 4.83
C ASP A 363 -16.24 -3.22 6.17
N PHE A 364 -15.10 -3.52 6.77
CA PHE A 364 -14.80 -3.09 8.15
C PHE A 364 -14.54 -1.55 8.33
N GLY A 365 -15.10 -0.69 7.45
CA GLY A 365 -14.74 0.68 6.93
C GLY A 365 -13.80 1.59 7.71
N PRO A 366 -13.08 2.59 7.12
CA PRO A 366 -13.29 3.91 7.73
C PRO A 366 -14.77 4.23 7.56
N ALA A 367 -15.30 4.91 8.54
CA ALA A 367 -16.64 5.44 8.52
C ALA A 367 -16.57 6.87 7.88
N ALA A 368 -17.25 7.15 6.76
CA ALA A 368 -17.26 8.46 6.08
C ALA A 368 -18.14 9.46 6.80
N GLY A 369 -17.84 10.75 6.65
CA GLY A 369 -18.58 11.79 7.36
C GLY A 369 -18.19 11.87 8.84
N ARG A 370 -16.99 11.38 9.21
CA ARG A 370 -16.43 11.64 10.53
C ARG A 370 -16.43 13.16 10.76
N PRO A 371 -17.15 13.65 11.76
CA PRO A 371 -17.19 15.08 12.04
C PRO A 371 -15.79 15.54 12.44
N GLN A 372 -15.39 16.72 11.96
CA GLN A 372 -14.20 17.37 12.45
C GLN A 372 -14.41 17.69 13.93
N ILE A 373 -13.60 17.08 14.79
CA ILE A 373 -13.63 17.36 16.23
C ILE A 373 -12.59 18.43 16.50
N GLU A 374 -13.04 19.56 17.04
CA GLU A 374 -12.18 20.68 17.40
C GLU A 374 -11.03 20.22 18.31
N GLY A 375 -9.81 20.69 18.03
CA GLY A 375 -8.61 20.34 18.81
C GLY A 375 -8.02 18.97 18.51
N LEU A 376 -8.59 18.18 17.59
CA LEU A 376 -8.05 16.90 17.14
C LEU A 376 -7.62 16.93 15.67
N THR A 377 -6.40 16.47 15.40
CA THR A 377 -5.87 16.31 14.04
C THR A 377 -5.60 14.84 13.77
N ILE A 378 -6.04 14.31 12.63
CA ILE A 378 -5.73 12.94 12.23
C ILE A 378 -4.40 12.96 11.47
N GLU A 379 -3.43 12.19 11.96
CA GLU A 379 -2.06 12.12 11.45
C GLU A 379 -1.77 10.70 10.95
N ARG A 380 -1.77 10.52 9.63
CA ARG A 380 -1.62 9.20 8.99
C ARG A 380 -0.20 8.96 8.45
N SER A 381 0.52 10.04 8.17
CA SER A 381 1.87 10.06 7.59
C SER A 381 2.53 11.42 7.84
N GLY A 382 3.72 11.63 7.26
CA GLY A 382 4.43 12.90 7.34
C GLY A 382 5.29 13.04 8.61
N ARG A 383 5.87 14.23 8.76
CA ARG A 383 6.95 14.49 9.72
C ARG A 383 6.60 14.17 11.17
N TYR A 384 5.35 14.43 11.57
CA TYR A 384 4.90 14.11 12.93
C TYR A 384 4.95 12.60 13.17
N VAL A 385 4.30 11.81 12.30
CA VAL A 385 4.26 10.35 12.41
C VAL A 385 5.67 9.75 12.27
N GLU A 386 6.52 10.29 11.41
CA GLU A 386 7.92 9.85 11.27
C GLU A 386 8.73 10.08 12.54
N THR A 387 8.54 11.23 13.21
CA THR A 387 9.19 11.54 14.49
C THR A 387 8.73 10.56 15.57
N LEU A 388 7.41 10.34 15.67
CA LEU A 388 6.83 9.38 16.60
C LEU A 388 7.35 7.96 16.33
N ARG A 389 7.38 7.52 15.07
CA ARG A 389 7.93 6.21 14.68
C ARG A 389 9.39 6.08 15.07
N ASN A 390 10.21 7.12 14.86
CA ASN A 390 11.61 7.08 15.28
C ASN A 390 11.76 6.91 16.80
N GLN A 391 10.94 7.61 17.60
CA GLN A 391 10.91 7.43 19.05
C GLN A 391 10.51 6.01 19.44
N LEU A 392 9.49 5.44 18.80
CA LEU A 392 9.04 4.07 19.05
C LEU A 392 10.08 3.02 18.63
N LEU A 393 10.84 3.26 17.56
CA LEU A 393 11.96 2.41 17.14
C LEU A 393 13.10 2.44 18.17
N VAL A 394 13.48 3.62 18.66
CA VAL A 394 14.47 3.76 19.75
C VAL A 394 13.99 3.05 21.01
N ARG A 395 12.72 3.25 21.38
CA ARG A 395 12.12 2.62 22.55
C ARG A 395 12.08 1.10 22.42
N ALA A 396 11.76 0.56 21.26
CA ALA A 396 11.81 -0.88 21.00
C ALA A 396 13.21 -1.46 21.23
N GLN A 397 14.27 -0.74 20.83
CA GLN A 397 15.65 -1.16 21.11
C GLN A 397 15.94 -1.22 22.61
N VAL A 398 15.52 -0.19 23.37
CA VAL A 398 15.70 -0.14 24.83
C VAL A 398 14.97 -1.30 25.52
N LEU A 399 13.73 -1.58 25.13
CA LEU A 399 12.90 -2.60 25.78
C LEU A 399 13.32 -4.04 25.44
N THR A 400 13.90 -4.27 24.25
CA THR A 400 14.20 -5.62 23.77
C THR A 400 15.70 -5.95 23.75
N GLY A 401 16.57 -4.94 23.85
CA GLY A 401 18.02 -5.11 23.67
C GLY A 401 18.46 -5.30 22.21
N VAL A 402 17.51 -5.42 21.26
CA VAL A 402 17.78 -5.53 19.83
C VAL A 402 18.23 -4.16 19.29
N ARG A 403 19.19 -4.15 18.36
CA ARG A 403 19.70 -2.91 17.76
C ARG A 403 19.16 -2.69 16.35
N ARG A 404 18.93 -1.44 15.97
CA ARG A 404 18.60 -1.06 14.59
C ARG A 404 19.86 -0.66 13.86
N VAL A 405 20.29 -1.48 12.91
CA VAL A 405 21.56 -1.33 12.19
C VAL A 405 21.33 -1.10 10.70
N ALA A 406 22.33 -0.52 10.01
CA ALA A 406 22.32 -0.38 8.55
C ALA A 406 23.23 -1.41 7.87
N GLU A 407 24.12 -2.04 8.64
CA GLU A 407 25.04 -3.06 8.14
C GLU A 407 24.29 -4.36 7.82
N PRO A 408 24.38 -4.85 6.57
CA PRO A 408 23.64 -6.04 6.15
C PRO A 408 24.27 -7.36 6.59
N ASP A 409 25.49 -7.39 7.17
CA ASP A 409 26.22 -8.63 7.51
C ASP A 409 26.23 -9.64 6.33
N LEU A 410 26.52 -9.11 5.14
CA LEU A 410 26.46 -9.84 3.87
C LEU A 410 27.63 -10.81 3.77
N ARG A 411 27.31 -12.10 3.65
CA ARG A 411 28.26 -13.22 3.61
C ARG A 411 27.82 -14.29 2.63
N LEU A 412 28.70 -15.24 2.33
CA LEU A 412 28.30 -16.51 1.74
C LEU A 412 28.21 -17.62 2.78
N GLU A 413 27.33 -18.57 2.51
CA GLU A 413 27.29 -19.87 3.16
C GLU A 413 27.39 -20.95 2.08
N ILE A 414 28.40 -21.81 2.18
CA ILE A 414 28.63 -22.91 1.24
C ILE A 414 28.92 -24.19 2.01
N ALA A 415 28.14 -25.24 1.78
CA ALA A 415 28.24 -26.50 2.54
C ALA A 415 28.28 -26.29 4.08
N GLY A 416 27.52 -25.31 4.58
CA GLY A 416 27.46 -24.94 6.00
C GLY A 416 28.64 -24.11 6.51
N GLN A 417 29.62 -23.77 5.67
CA GLN A 417 30.74 -22.89 6.02
C GLN A 417 30.42 -21.44 5.70
N ARG A 418 30.68 -20.57 6.67
CA ARG A 418 30.59 -19.10 6.54
C ARG A 418 31.82 -18.56 5.82
N ILE A 419 31.62 -17.73 4.80
CA ILE A 419 32.69 -17.08 4.04
C ILE A 419 32.44 -15.57 4.03
N GLU A 420 33.42 -14.85 4.55
CA GLU A 420 33.44 -13.38 4.58
C GLU A 420 33.86 -12.80 3.22
N PRO A 421 33.46 -11.55 2.92
CA PRO A 421 33.94 -10.90 1.70
C PRO A 421 35.45 -10.67 1.80
N SER A 422 36.20 -11.14 0.79
CA SER A 422 37.63 -10.87 0.68
C SER A 422 37.93 -9.43 0.27
N ARG A 423 36.95 -8.74 -0.33
CA ARG A 423 37.01 -7.32 -0.66
C ARG A 423 35.64 -6.66 -0.55
N VAL A 424 35.60 -5.50 0.09
CA VAL A 424 34.43 -4.62 0.16
C VAL A 424 34.85 -3.21 -0.25
N ASP A 425 34.13 -2.61 -1.20
CA ASP A 425 34.23 -1.18 -1.50
C ASP A 425 32.84 -0.55 -1.34
N PRO A 426 32.57 0.10 -0.20
CA PRO A 426 31.28 0.72 0.08
C PRO A 426 30.89 1.84 -0.89
N ALA A 427 31.86 2.55 -1.48
CA ALA A 427 31.57 3.67 -2.38
C ALA A 427 30.96 3.20 -3.70
N SER A 428 31.39 2.03 -4.19
CA SER A 428 30.85 1.43 -5.42
C SER A 428 29.87 0.28 -5.17
N GLY A 429 29.59 -0.02 -3.89
CA GLY A 429 28.71 -1.12 -3.47
C GLY A 429 29.28 -2.51 -3.75
N LEU A 430 30.58 -2.63 -3.99
CA LEU A 430 31.23 -3.88 -4.39
C LEU A 430 31.45 -4.80 -3.20
N TYR A 431 31.05 -6.07 -3.35
CA TYR A 431 31.45 -7.15 -2.46
C TYR A 431 32.04 -8.27 -3.31
N ALA A 432 33.20 -8.80 -2.93
CA ALA A 432 33.83 -9.94 -3.57
C ALA A 432 34.07 -11.06 -2.56
N PHE A 433 33.78 -12.29 -2.94
CA PHE A 433 33.91 -13.47 -2.09
C PHE A 433 34.69 -14.55 -2.82
N ASP A 434 35.81 -14.98 -2.25
CA ASP A 434 36.57 -16.08 -2.83
C ASP A 434 35.89 -17.41 -2.49
N ILE A 435 35.50 -18.15 -3.53
CA ILE A 435 34.87 -19.46 -3.40
C ILE A 435 35.99 -20.50 -3.24
N PRO A 436 36.05 -21.23 -2.11
CA PRO A 436 37.06 -22.27 -1.90
C PRO A 436 36.99 -23.33 -3.00
N ALA A 437 38.14 -23.82 -3.46
CA ALA A 437 38.18 -24.90 -4.46
C ALA A 437 37.47 -26.18 -3.96
N THR A 438 37.45 -26.41 -2.65
CA THR A 438 36.72 -27.52 -1.99
C THR A 438 35.20 -27.39 -2.11
N ALA A 439 34.69 -26.22 -2.45
CA ALA A 439 33.27 -25.92 -2.64
C ALA A 439 32.84 -26.00 -4.11
N ALA A 440 33.70 -26.47 -5.02
CA ALA A 440 33.36 -26.64 -6.43
C ALA A 440 32.13 -27.56 -6.58
N GLY A 441 31.15 -27.10 -7.38
CA GLY A 441 29.91 -27.83 -7.62
C GLY A 441 28.90 -27.80 -6.46
N GLN A 442 29.15 -27.03 -5.40
CA GLN A 442 28.19 -26.80 -4.31
C GLN A 442 27.31 -25.59 -4.58
N ASP A 443 26.10 -25.62 -4.03
CA ASP A 443 25.22 -24.46 -4.00
C ASP A 443 25.76 -23.37 -3.08
N VAL A 444 25.60 -22.11 -3.49
CA VAL A 444 26.06 -20.95 -2.73
C VAL A 444 24.85 -20.17 -2.23
N TYR A 445 24.83 -19.89 -0.92
CA TYR A 445 23.81 -19.04 -0.33
C TYR A 445 24.38 -17.65 -0.02
N LEU A 446 23.77 -16.62 -0.58
CA LEU A 446 23.95 -15.24 -0.14
C LEU A 446 23.13 -15.03 1.13
N VAL A 447 23.80 -14.73 2.23
CA VAL A 447 23.17 -14.51 3.52
C VAL A 447 23.37 -13.07 3.94
N SER A 448 22.30 -12.40 4.35
CA SER A 448 22.34 -11.05 4.92
C SER A 448 21.25 -10.89 5.96
N ARG A 449 21.41 -9.89 6.82
CA ARG A 449 20.30 -9.37 7.60
C ARG A 449 19.17 -8.97 6.67
N SER A 450 17.95 -9.25 7.11
CA SER A 450 16.75 -8.88 6.38
C SER A 450 15.66 -8.42 7.34
N ALA A 451 14.83 -7.52 6.87
CA ALA A 451 13.69 -7.01 7.62
C ALA A 451 12.47 -6.90 6.71
N ILE A 452 11.29 -6.91 7.31
CA ILE A 452 10.08 -6.47 6.62
C ILE A 452 10.14 -4.94 6.54
N VAL A 453 9.99 -4.38 5.34
CA VAL A 453 10.21 -2.94 5.06
C VAL A 453 9.49 -2.04 6.07
N ARG A 454 8.19 -2.25 6.30
CA ARG A 454 7.40 -1.42 7.23
C ARG A 454 7.80 -1.52 8.70
N GLU A 455 8.54 -2.54 9.10
CA GLU A 455 8.86 -2.78 10.52
C GLU A 455 10.07 -1.97 10.98
N THR A 456 11.02 -1.67 10.09
CA THR A 456 12.24 -0.93 10.44
C THR A 456 12.28 0.47 9.85
N SER A 457 11.35 0.83 8.96
CA SER A 457 11.24 2.17 8.37
C SER A 457 10.85 3.25 9.38
N VAL A 458 11.47 4.43 9.31
CA VAL A 458 10.93 5.64 9.98
C VAL A 458 9.67 6.17 9.28
N HIS A 459 9.57 5.99 7.96
CA HIS A 459 8.40 6.34 7.18
C HIS A 459 7.29 5.29 7.38
N VAL A 460 6.04 5.73 7.34
CA VAL A 460 4.90 4.81 7.24
C VAL A 460 4.97 4.09 5.89
N ARG A 461 4.97 2.75 5.93
CA ARG A 461 5.02 1.90 4.74
C ARG A 461 3.99 0.79 4.88
N MET A 462 3.37 0.42 3.76
CA MET A 462 2.52 -0.77 3.68
C MET A 462 3.24 -1.99 3.11
N ASP A 463 4.47 -1.80 2.62
CA ASP A 463 5.30 -2.85 2.06
C ASP A 463 5.64 -3.91 3.13
N ARG A 464 5.19 -5.14 2.88
CA ARG A 464 5.39 -6.31 3.72
C ARG A 464 6.50 -7.24 3.22
N ARG A 465 7.17 -6.89 2.11
CA ARG A 465 8.26 -7.70 1.58
C ARG A 465 9.40 -7.74 2.59
N ARG A 466 10.01 -8.92 2.71
CA ARG A 466 11.26 -9.10 3.43
C ARG A 466 12.39 -8.75 2.48
N VAL A 467 13.22 -7.79 2.86
CA VAL A 467 14.33 -7.29 2.04
C VAL A 467 15.64 -7.38 2.82
N GLY A 468 16.66 -7.94 2.19
CA GLY A 468 18.06 -7.93 2.63
C GLY A 468 18.81 -6.81 1.92
N VAL A 469 19.78 -7.17 1.07
CA VAL A 469 20.47 -6.26 0.14
C VAL A 469 19.82 -6.22 -1.23
N GLY A 470 19.83 -5.04 -1.85
CA GLY A 470 19.37 -4.81 -3.22
C GLY A 470 20.53 -4.93 -4.20
N LEU A 471 20.54 -5.97 -5.03
CA LEU A 471 21.62 -6.26 -5.96
C LEU A 471 21.33 -5.71 -7.35
N ALA A 472 22.28 -4.94 -7.90
CA ALA A 472 22.25 -4.46 -9.29
C ALA A 472 23.05 -5.35 -10.25
N SER A 473 24.02 -6.12 -9.75
CA SER A 473 24.71 -7.12 -10.57
C SER A 473 25.31 -8.24 -9.74
N LEU A 474 25.47 -9.40 -10.38
CA LEU A 474 26.12 -10.61 -9.89
C LEU A 474 27.07 -11.10 -10.99
N ALA A 475 28.30 -11.47 -10.64
CA ALA A 475 29.25 -12.00 -11.60
C ALA A 475 30.23 -12.98 -10.94
N LEU A 476 30.74 -13.91 -11.72
CA LEU A 476 31.79 -14.84 -11.33
C LEU A 476 33.10 -14.44 -12.02
N LEU A 477 34.18 -14.28 -11.25
CA LEU A 477 35.51 -14.00 -11.77
C LEU A 477 36.37 -15.25 -11.69
N ARG A 478 37.12 -15.54 -12.76
CA ARG A 478 38.12 -16.62 -12.83
C ARG A 478 39.36 -16.08 -13.56
N GLY A 479 40.41 -15.78 -12.81
CA GLY A 479 41.56 -15.03 -13.35
C GLY A 479 41.12 -13.65 -13.86
N GLU A 480 41.38 -13.35 -15.13
CA GLU A 480 40.94 -12.09 -15.77
C GLU A 480 39.54 -12.16 -16.39
N GLN A 481 38.92 -13.35 -16.44
CA GLN A 481 37.58 -13.49 -17.01
C GLN A 481 36.51 -13.13 -15.99
N ARG A 482 35.59 -12.23 -16.39
CA ARG A 482 34.40 -11.88 -15.63
C ARG A 482 33.16 -12.37 -16.36
N GLN A 483 32.47 -13.36 -15.80
CA GLN A 483 31.23 -13.93 -16.32
C GLN A 483 30.03 -13.36 -15.55
N PRO A 484 29.19 -12.50 -16.17
CA PRO A 484 27.95 -12.05 -15.53
C PRO A 484 27.01 -13.23 -15.26
N ILE A 485 26.36 -13.21 -14.10
CA ILE A 485 25.22 -14.06 -13.78
C ILE A 485 23.98 -13.19 -13.87
N ASP A 486 23.03 -13.59 -14.72
CA ASP A 486 21.79 -12.85 -14.88
C ASP A 486 20.99 -12.89 -13.56
N LEU A 487 20.76 -11.71 -12.97
CA LEU A 487 19.95 -11.57 -11.76
C LEU A 487 18.49 -11.96 -12.01
N MET A 488 18.04 -11.99 -13.27
CA MET A 488 16.70 -12.41 -13.66
C MET A 488 16.59 -13.91 -13.93
N ASP A 489 17.69 -14.66 -13.77
CA ASP A 489 17.65 -16.10 -13.97
C ASP A 489 16.66 -16.76 -12.99
N PRO A 490 15.67 -17.52 -13.48
CA PRO A 490 14.61 -18.11 -12.66
C PRO A 490 15.13 -19.20 -11.70
N ARG A 491 16.37 -19.68 -11.91
CA ARG A 491 17.01 -20.65 -11.00
C ARG A 491 17.50 -20.01 -9.71
N LEU A 492 17.62 -18.68 -9.65
CA LEU A 492 17.91 -17.95 -8.42
C LEU A 492 16.68 -17.97 -7.49
N GLN A 493 16.88 -18.39 -6.24
CA GLN A 493 15.79 -18.50 -5.25
C GLN A 493 16.03 -17.60 -4.04
N GLY A 494 14.96 -17.24 -3.33
CA GLY A 494 15.05 -16.37 -2.15
C GLY A 494 15.33 -14.90 -2.51
N PHE A 495 14.89 -14.47 -3.69
CA PHE A 495 14.90 -13.07 -4.13
C PHE A 495 13.47 -12.61 -4.36
N ASN A 496 13.20 -11.34 -4.07
CA ASN A 496 11.95 -10.70 -4.47
C ASN A 496 11.89 -10.54 -6.00
N ASP A 497 10.71 -10.15 -6.49
CA ASP A 497 10.49 -9.84 -7.90
C ASP A 497 11.44 -8.73 -8.40
N PRO A 498 11.81 -8.76 -9.69
CA PRO A 498 12.60 -7.69 -10.31
C PRO A 498 11.98 -6.32 -10.12
N GLN A 499 12.84 -5.32 -9.92
CA GLN A 499 12.42 -3.93 -9.81
C GLN A 499 13.47 -3.01 -10.43
N ASP A 500 13.03 -1.86 -10.92
CA ASP A 500 13.92 -0.79 -11.35
C ASP A 500 14.12 0.23 -10.21
N ALA A 501 15.36 0.62 -9.98
CA ALA A 501 15.70 1.70 -9.07
C ALA A 501 16.43 2.81 -9.81
N HIS A 502 15.69 3.81 -10.28
CA HIS A 502 16.21 4.96 -11.02
C HIS A 502 16.97 4.58 -12.31
N GLY A 503 16.42 3.67 -13.11
CA GLY A 503 17.00 3.17 -14.35
C GLY A 503 18.03 2.06 -14.15
N THR A 504 18.19 1.53 -12.93
CA THR A 504 19.05 0.39 -12.64
C THR A 504 18.19 -0.82 -12.25
N PRO A 505 18.13 -1.87 -13.08
CA PRO A 505 17.49 -3.13 -12.73
C PRO A 505 18.14 -3.74 -11.50
N MET A 506 17.32 -4.20 -10.56
CA MET A 506 17.80 -4.83 -9.33
C MET A 506 16.81 -5.85 -8.76
N ARG A 507 17.30 -6.71 -7.85
CA ARG A 507 16.47 -7.58 -7.01
C ARG A 507 16.89 -7.50 -5.55
N TRP A 508 15.91 -7.52 -4.65
CA TRP A 508 16.19 -7.67 -3.23
C TRP A 508 16.37 -9.14 -2.87
N THR A 509 17.46 -9.45 -2.19
CA THR A 509 17.58 -10.71 -1.43
C THR A 509 16.54 -10.75 -0.31
N MET A 510 16.19 -11.94 0.19
CA MET A 510 15.23 -12.15 1.28
C MET A 510 15.89 -12.57 2.60
N GLY A 511 17.21 -12.37 2.72
CA GLY A 511 18.03 -12.71 3.89
C GLY A 511 18.82 -14.02 3.74
N ARG A 512 18.31 -14.98 2.97
CA ARG A 512 19.06 -16.17 2.51
C ARG A 512 18.61 -16.50 1.09
N SER A 513 19.50 -16.28 0.13
CA SER A 513 19.20 -16.38 -1.30
C SER A 513 20.14 -17.38 -1.98
N LEU A 514 19.59 -18.31 -2.75
CA LEU A 514 20.34 -19.39 -3.39
C LEU A 514 20.85 -18.96 -4.78
N ILE A 515 22.14 -19.17 -5.00
CA ILE A 515 22.77 -19.23 -6.31
C ILE A 515 23.15 -20.70 -6.55
N PRO A 516 22.44 -21.42 -7.42
CA PRO A 516 22.70 -22.85 -7.63
C PRO A 516 24.05 -23.10 -8.28
N ALA A 517 24.68 -24.22 -7.94
CA ALA A 517 25.99 -24.64 -8.45
C ALA A 517 26.08 -24.61 -9.99
N ALA A 518 24.96 -24.89 -10.68
CA ALA A 518 24.87 -24.87 -12.13
C ALA A 518 25.16 -23.48 -12.75
N LEU A 519 24.92 -22.39 -12.01
CA LEU A 519 25.27 -21.03 -12.43
C LEU A 519 26.72 -20.67 -12.15
N LEU A 520 27.41 -21.49 -11.36
CA LEU A 520 28.78 -21.30 -10.91
C LEU A 520 29.75 -22.27 -11.57
N ALA A 521 29.25 -23.14 -12.46
CA ALA A 521 30.00 -24.20 -13.10
C ALA A 521 31.26 -23.68 -13.82
N GLY A 522 32.36 -24.41 -13.70
CA GLY A 522 33.67 -24.08 -14.28
C GLY A 522 34.82 -24.55 -13.39
N GLU A 523 35.98 -24.75 -14.00
CA GLU A 523 37.19 -25.20 -13.30
C GLU A 523 38.00 -24.02 -12.74
N GLY A 524 38.77 -24.28 -11.68
CA GLY A 524 39.68 -23.31 -11.07
C GLY A 524 39.07 -22.49 -9.92
N ALA A 525 39.91 -21.67 -9.28
CA ALA A 525 39.50 -20.74 -8.24
C ALA A 525 38.56 -19.68 -8.83
N ALA A 526 37.53 -19.31 -8.07
CA ALA A 526 36.53 -18.34 -8.50
C ALA A 526 36.23 -17.33 -7.41
N THR A 527 35.95 -16.10 -7.80
CA THR A 527 35.49 -15.04 -6.91
C THR A 527 34.08 -14.63 -7.32
N LEU A 528 33.12 -14.67 -6.40
CA LEU A 528 31.78 -14.15 -6.63
C LEU A 528 31.78 -12.65 -6.33
N GLU A 529 31.43 -11.85 -7.34
CA GLU A 529 31.33 -10.41 -7.25
C GLU A 529 29.86 -9.97 -7.26
N LEU A 530 29.53 -9.07 -6.35
CA LEU A 530 28.21 -8.45 -6.20
C LEU A 530 28.35 -6.93 -6.31
N ARG A 531 27.35 -6.29 -6.91
CA ARG A 531 27.09 -4.85 -6.66
C ARG A 531 25.80 -4.67 -5.88
N VAL A 532 25.97 -4.26 -4.63
CA VAL A 532 24.89 -3.81 -3.74
C VAL A 532 24.57 -2.37 -4.07
N LEU A 533 23.38 -2.14 -4.62
CA LEU A 533 22.88 -0.80 -4.94
C LEU A 533 22.32 -0.11 -3.70
N ARG A 534 21.62 -0.86 -2.85
CA ARG A 534 20.94 -0.35 -1.65
C ARG A 534 20.93 -1.37 -0.53
N THR A 535 21.00 -0.87 0.69
CA THR A 535 20.70 -1.61 1.92
C THR A 535 19.42 -1.05 2.54
N TYR A 536 19.00 -1.67 3.63
CA TYR A 536 17.88 -1.22 4.44
C TYR A 536 18.30 -1.08 5.90
N SER A 537 17.34 -0.80 6.78
CA SER A 537 17.57 -0.90 8.22
C SER A 537 17.08 -2.25 8.72
N TYR A 538 17.88 -2.89 9.57
CA TYR A 538 17.62 -4.24 10.06
C TYR A 538 17.59 -4.25 11.59
N TRP A 539 16.93 -5.26 12.13
CA TRP A 539 17.03 -5.61 13.54
C TRP A 539 18.20 -6.59 13.73
N GLU A 540 19.11 -6.29 14.65
CA GLU A 540 20.23 -7.14 15.06
C GLU A 540 19.98 -7.63 16.49
N THR A 541 19.95 -8.94 16.68
CA THR A 541 19.76 -9.54 18.01
C THR A 541 21.09 -9.69 18.75
N ALA A 542 21.05 -9.84 20.08
CA ALA A 542 22.26 -10.01 20.88
C ALA A 542 23.08 -11.25 20.47
N ASP A 543 22.42 -12.32 20.03
CA ASP A 543 23.07 -13.54 19.53
C ASP A 543 23.84 -13.29 18.22
N ASP A 544 23.35 -12.40 17.35
CA ASP A 544 24.04 -11.99 16.12
C ASP A 544 25.31 -11.17 16.41
N ALA A 545 25.34 -10.41 17.51
CA ALA A 545 26.46 -9.55 17.89
C ALA A 545 27.62 -10.34 18.52
N THR A 546 27.34 -11.42 19.26
CA THR A 546 28.36 -12.28 19.88
C THR A 546 29.15 -13.13 18.89
N VAL A 547 28.59 -13.43 17.71
CA VAL A 547 29.31 -14.16 16.63
C VAL A 547 30.35 -13.27 15.92
N LEU A 548 30.30 -11.94 16.10
CA LEU A 548 31.26 -10.99 15.54
C LEU A 548 32.42 -10.65 16.50
N ALA A 549 32.37 -11.12 17.75
CA ALA A 549 33.37 -10.87 18.79
C ALA A 549 34.21 -12.12 19.14
N ALA A 550 33.99 -13.24 18.46
CA ALA A 550 34.75 -14.49 18.55
C ALA A 550 35.35 -14.82 17.18
#